data_AF-A0A4R6HX07-F1
#
_entry.id   AF-A0A4R6HX07-F1
#
_cell.length_a   1.000
_cell.length_b   1.000
_cell.length_c   1.000
_cell.angle_alpha   90.00
_cell.angle_beta   90.00
_cell.angle_gamma   90.00
#
_symmetry.space_group_name_H-M   'P 1'
#
loop_
_entity.id
_entity.type
_entity.pdbx_description
1 polymer ?
#
loop_
_entity_poly.entity_id
_entity_poly.type
_entity_poly.pdbx_seq_one_letter_code
_entity_poly.pdbx_strand_id
1 'polypeptide(L)'
;MGERIISPCVGLCSTSLGDRVCRGCQRIDSEIRDWSALSAGQRQRCMVELDELRGEVAGRYLQVIDAKRLEAQLRRHRIRFREEQPPLSRAVELLRVGRGRIRELARYGLAGRDGEDAACLHERIITDLLAAAERRQPRLPMPDLLIPDP
;
A
#
# COMPACT_ATOMS: atom_id res chain seq x y z
N MET A 1 26.63 5.83 -11.63
CA MET A 1 25.95 5.98 -10.33
C MET A 1 24.56 5.37 -10.49
N GLY A 2 24.28 4.21 -9.92
CA GLY A 2 22.98 3.55 -10.09
C GLY A 2 21.86 4.35 -9.41
N GLU A 3 20.77 4.61 -10.12
CA GLU A 3 19.58 5.22 -9.52
C GLU A 3 19.07 4.32 -8.38
N ARG A 4 18.78 4.90 -7.22
CA ARG A 4 18.21 4.15 -6.10
C ARG A 4 16.75 3.82 -6.43
N ILE A 5 16.48 2.57 -6.77
CA ILE A 5 15.12 2.09 -7.05
C ILE A 5 14.34 1.98 -5.72
N ILE A 6 13.47 2.96 -5.47
CA ILE A 6 12.54 2.94 -4.34
C ILE A 6 11.39 1.99 -4.68
N SER A 7 10.93 1.22 -3.68
CA SER A 7 9.80 0.28 -3.83
C SER A 7 8.87 0.35 -2.62
N PRO A 8 7.54 0.22 -2.83
CA PRO A 8 6.58 0.10 -1.73
C PRO A 8 6.60 -1.29 -1.07
N CYS A 9 7.50 -2.19 -1.48
CA CYS A 9 7.62 -3.53 -0.91
C CYS A 9 7.97 -3.49 0.59
N VAL A 10 7.35 -4.40 1.35
CA VAL A 10 7.48 -4.49 2.81
C VAL A 10 8.21 -5.75 3.28
N GLY A 11 8.89 -6.44 2.36
CA GLY A 11 9.62 -7.68 2.66
C GLY A 11 8.74 -8.92 2.78
N LEU A 12 7.44 -8.81 2.48
CA LEU A 12 6.49 -9.92 2.36
C LEU A 12 5.96 -9.96 0.92
N CYS A 13 6.09 -11.10 0.26
CA CYS A 13 5.56 -11.31 -1.09
C CYS A 13 4.74 -12.59 -1.13
N SER A 14 3.41 -12.45 -1.26
CA SER A 14 2.51 -13.60 -1.35
C SER A 14 2.22 -14.01 -2.79
N THR A 15 2.63 -13.21 -3.79
CA THR A 15 2.49 -13.59 -5.21
C THR A 15 3.45 -14.72 -5.58
N SER A 16 4.60 -14.83 -4.91
CA SER A 16 5.47 -16.00 -4.98
C SER A 16 4.82 -17.29 -4.45
N LEU A 17 3.70 -17.17 -3.72
CA LEU A 17 2.91 -18.28 -3.19
C LEU A 17 1.60 -18.50 -3.98
N GLY A 18 1.38 -17.76 -5.07
CA GLY A 18 0.24 -17.92 -5.97
C GLY A 18 -0.87 -16.86 -5.86
N ASP A 19 -0.76 -15.87 -4.96
CA ASP A 19 -1.72 -14.75 -4.98
C ASP A 19 -1.52 -13.87 -6.23
N ARG A 20 -2.60 -13.34 -6.82
CA ARG A 20 -2.50 -12.35 -7.92
C ARG A 20 -2.08 -10.97 -7.45
N VAL A 21 -2.45 -10.62 -6.22
CA VAL A 21 -2.10 -9.37 -5.54
C VAL A 21 -1.34 -9.68 -4.27
N CYS A 22 -0.21 -9.02 -4.06
CA CYS A 22 0.57 -9.21 -2.85
C CYS A 22 -0.16 -8.68 -1.60
N ARG A 23 -0.40 -9.53 -0.60
CA ARG A 23 -1.02 -9.14 0.69
C ARG A 23 -0.22 -8.10 1.48
N GLY A 24 1.10 -8.05 1.26
CA GLY A 24 2.00 -7.07 1.89
C GLY A 24 1.93 -5.67 1.28
N CYS A 25 2.29 -5.54 -0.01
CA CYS A 25 2.41 -4.26 -0.71
C CYS A 25 1.22 -3.90 -1.63
N GLN A 26 0.23 -4.79 -1.79
CA GLN A 26 -0.97 -4.65 -2.61
C GLN A 26 -0.73 -4.31 -4.09
N ARG A 27 0.48 -4.56 -4.59
CA ARG A 27 0.79 -4.58 -6.02
C ARG A 27 0.35 -5.89 -6.66
N ILE A 28 -0.06 -5.84 -7.93
CA ILE A 28 -0.32 -7.02 -8.76
C ILE A 28 1.00 -7.70 -9.17
N ASP A 29 0.95 -8.97 -9.58
CA ASP A 29 2.15 -9.77 -9.90
C ASP A 29 3.07 -9.10 -10.95
N SER A 30 2.49 -8.50 -11.98
CA SER A 30 3.22 -7.84 -13.06
C SER A 30 3.97 -6.61 -12.59
N GLU A 31 3.35 -5.75 -11.77
CA GLU A 31 4.02 -4.61 -11.15
C GLU A 31 5.18 -5.02 -10.23
N ILE A 32 5.12 -6.20 -9.62
CA ILE A 32 6.20 -6.72 -8.79
C ILE A 32 7.34 -7.24 -9.67
N ARG A 33 7.01 -8.09 -10.65
CA ARG A 33 7.97 -8.71 -11.56
C ARG A 33 8.72 -7.69 -12.40
N ASP A 34 8.01 -6.71 -12.93
CA ASP A 34 8.54 -5.77 -13.93
C ASP A 34 9.11 -4.49 -13.27
N TRP A 35 9.09 -4.39 -11.93
CA TRP A 35 9.42 -3.16 -11.19
C TRP A 35 10.78 -2.55 -11.54
N SER A 36 11.81 -3.39 -11.74
CA SER A 36 13.16 -2.94 -12.07
C SER A 36 13.28 -2.41 -13.51
N ALA A 37 12.40 -2.84 -14.40
CA ALA A 37 12.35 -2.38 -15.80
C ALA A 37 11.56 -1.08 -15.96
N LEU A 38 10.77 -0.69 -14.96
CA LEU A 38 10.00 0.57 -14.98
C LEU A 38 10.91 1.80 -14.89
N SER A 39 10.58 2.81 -15.68
CA SER A 39 11.13 4.16 -15.52
C SER A 39 10.74 4.76 -14.17
N ALA A 40 11.48 5.78 -13.73
CA ALA A 40 11.18 6.49 -12.49
C ALA A 40 9.74 7.05 -12.48
N GLY A 41 9.27 7.59 -13.60
CA GLY A 41 7.91 8.11 -13.75
C GLY A 41 6.83 7.02 -13.67
N GLN A 42 7.09 5.84 -14.24
CA GLN A 42 6.18 4.68 -14.11
C GLN A 42 6.12 4.17 -12.67
N ARG A 43 7.28 4.01 -12.01
CA ARG A 43 7.34 3.64 -10.60
C ARG A 43 6.58 4.63 -9.72
N GLN A 44 6.77 5.93 -9.97
CA GLN A 44 6.06 6.99 -9.25
C GLN A 44 4.56 6.89 -9.45
N ARG A 45 4.09 6.70 -10.70
CA ARG A 45 2.66 6.51 -10.99
C ARG A 45 2.08 5.31 -10.25
N CYS A 46 2.75 4.15 -10.31
CA CYS A 46 2.31 2.96 -9.57
C CYS A 46 2.23 3.22 -8.05
N MET A 47 3.17 3.98 -7.47
CA MET A 47 3.14 4.34 -6.05
C MET A 47 1.98 5.27 -5.70
N VAL A 48 1.70 6.27 -6.53
CA VAL A 48 0.56 7.19 -6.35
C VAL A 48 -0.75 6.42 -6.45
N GLU A 49 -0.95 5.64 -7.50
CA GLU A 49 -2.18 4.84 -7.69
C GLU A 49 -2.39 3.83 -6.54
N LEU A 50 -1.30 3.29 -5.97
CA LEU A 50 -1.37 2.41 -4.81
C LEU A 50 -1.79 3.15 -3.54
N ASP A 51 -1.25 4.34 -3.32
CA ASP A 51 -1.60 5.17 -2.17
C ASP A 51 -3.05 5.69 -2.25
N GLU A 52 -3.51 6.05 -3.45
CA GLU A 52 -4.91 6.42 -3.73
C GLU A 52 -5.85 5.27 -3.42
N LEU A 53 -5.57 4.07 -3.97
CA LEU A 53 -6.36 2.87 -3.71
C LEU A 53 -6.46 2.56 -2.21
N ARG A 54 -5.31 2.64 -1.50
CA ARG A 54 -5.25 2.45 -0.05
C ARG A 54 -6.06 3.49 0.70
N GLY A 55 -5.96 4.76 0.30
CA GLY A 55 -6.72 5.86 0.87
C GLY A 55 -8.22 5.68 0.69
N GLU A 56 -8.66 5.37 -0.53
CA GLU A 56 -10.06 5.15 -0.87
C GLU A 56 -10.68 4.01 -0.09
N VAL A 57 -10.03 2.84 -0.07
CA VAL A 57 -10.57 1.67 0.63
C VAL A 57 -10.54 1.88 2.14
N ALA A 58 -9.41 2.29 2.72
CA ALA A 58 -9.32 2.52 4.16
C ALA A 58 -10.31 3.60 4.63
N GLY A 59 -10.52 4.64 3.84
CA GLY A 59 -11.46 5.73 4.12
C GLY A 59 -12.91 5.29 4.28
N ARG A 60 -13.30 4.14 3.74
CA ARG A 60 -14.64 3.53 3.94
C ARG A 60 -14.84 2.98 5.34
N TYR A 61 -13.77 2.64 6.04
CA TYR A 61 -13.81 1.94 7.33
C TYR A 61 -13.33 2.80 8.50
N LEU A 62 -12.40 3.72 8.23
CA LEU A 62 -11.80 4.56 9.25
C LEU A 62 -11.50 5.96 8.72
N GLN A 63 -11.19 6.86 9.65
CA GLN A 63 -10.71 8.21 9.39
C GLN A 63 -9.42 8.46 10.18
N VAL A 64 -8.56 9.33 9.64
CA VAL A 64 -7.40 9.86 10.37
C VAL A 64 -7.84 11.14 11.07
N ILE A 65 -7.87 11.12 12.40
CA ILE A 65 -8.22 12.27 13.24
C ILE A 65 -7.00 13.07 13.69
N ASP A 66 -5.80 12.45 13.68
CA ASP A 66 -4.54 13.10 14.03
C ASP A 66 -3.38 12.47 13.26
N ALA A 67 -3.02 13.08 12.13
CA ALA A 67 -1.95 12.57 11.26
C ALA A 67 -0.57 12.64 11.92
N LYS A 68 -0.32 13.62 12.80
CA LYS A 68 0.96 13.75 13.51
C LYS A 68 1.13 12.63 14.53
N ARG A 69 0.06 12.29 15.26
CA ARG A 69 0.04 11.14 16.17
C ARG A 69 0.21 9.83 15.43
N LEU A 70 -0.46 9.65 14.29
CA LEU A 70 -0.28 8.46 13.45
C LEU A 70 1.20 8.30 13.05
N GLU A 71 1.82 9.36 12.54
CA GLU A 71 3.24 9.34 12.18
C GLU A 71 4.15 9.04 13.38
N ALA A 72 3.91 9.70 14.52
CA ALA A 72 4.68 9.47 15.74
C ALA A 72 4.61 8.00 16.18
N GLN A 73 3.44 7.37 16.07
CA GLN A 73 3.29 5.94 16.40
C GLN A 73 4.01 5.04 15.39
N LEU A 74 3.91 5.32 14.08
CA LEU A 74 4.64 4.57 13.06
C LEU A 74 6.16 4.61 13.33
N ARG A 75 6.70 5.79 13.62
CA ARG A 75 8.12 5.97 14.00
C ARG A 75 8.47 5.23 15.29
N ARG A 76 7.66 5.40 16.35
CA ARG A 76 7.84 4.73 17.65
C ARG A 76 7.90 3.22 17.52
N HIS A 77 7.03 2.64 16.71
CA HIS A 77 6.95 1.20 16.49
C HIS A 77 7.84 0.70 15.34
N ARG A 78 8.66 1.58 14.74
CA ARG A 78 9.55 1.27 13.61
C ARG A 78 8.82 0.63 12.43
N ILE A 79 7.56 1.02 12.22
CA ILE A 79 6.76 0.59 11.07
C ILE A 79 7.22 1.41 9.86
N ARG A 80 7.59 0.73 8.77
CA ARG A 80 8.07 1.38 7.55
C ARG A 80 6.92 2.12 6.85
N PHE A 81 7.17 3.36 6.43
CA PHE A 81 6.30 4.18 5.58
C PHE A 81 7.16 5.11 4.71
N ARG A 82 6.56 5.73 3.67
CA ARG A 82 7.22 6.77 2.85
C ARG A 82 6.80 8.15 3.30
N GLU A 83 7.67 9.15 3.19
CA GLU A 83 7.35 10.51 3.67
C GLU A 83 6.20 11.14 2.88
N GLU A 84 6.12 10.87 1.58
CA GLU A 84 5.07 11.38 0.69
C GLU A 84 3.74 10.60 0.83
N GLN A 85 3.74 9.49 1.57
CA GLN A 85 2.58 8.61 1.68
C GLN A 85 1.42 9.30 2.42
N PRO A 86 0.19 9.31 1.86
CA PRO A 86 -0.97 9.90 2.50
C PRO A 86 -1.32 9.23 3.85
N PRO A 87 -1.87 9.97 4.82
CA PRO A 87 -2.15 9.44 6.16
C PRO A 87 -3.03 8.17 6.17
N LEU A 88 -4.08 8.10 5.35
CA LEU A 88 -4.92 6.89 5.27
C LEU A 88 -4.14 5.69 4.73
N SER A 89 -3.25 5.89 3.74
CA SER A 89 -2.37 4.82 3.28
C SER A 89 -1.37 4.40 4.36
N ARG A 90 -0.90 5.32 5.21
CA ARG A 90 -0.05 4.98 6.36
C ARG A 90 -0.82 4.21 7.44
N ALA A 91 -2.13 4.45 7.59
CA ALA A 91 -2.98 3.68 8.49
C ALA A 91 -3.04 2.19 8.09
N VAL A 92 -3.02 1.89 6.78
CA VAL A 92 -2.93 0.51 6.27
C VAL A 92 -1.62 -0.17 6.73
N GLU A 93 -0.49 0.54 6.68
CA GLU A 93 0.80 0.03 7.19
C GLU A 93 0.74 -0.25 8.70
N LEU A 94 0.13 0.65 9.47
CA LEU A 94 -0.07 0.49 10.91
C LEU A 94 -0.89 -0.75 11.22
N LEU A 95 -2.05 -0.91 10.59
CA LEU A 95 -2.95 -2.04 10.85
C LEU A 95 -2.32 -3.38 10.43
N ARG A 96 -1.60 -3.42 9.31
CA ARG A 96 -0.92 -4.64 8.85
C ARG A 96 0.05 -5.21 9.87
N VAL A 97 0.81 -4.34 10.56
CA VAL A 97 1.85 -4.76 11.52
C VAL A 97 1.34 -4.78 12.96
N GLY A 98 0.50 -3.81 13.32
CA GLY A 98 0.17 -3.49 14.71
C GLY A 98 -1.19 -3.96 15.19
N ARG A 99 -2.11 -4.41 14.31
CA ARG A 99 -3.52 -4.69 14.67
C ARG A 99 -3.72 -5.47 15.98
N GLY A 100 -2.93 -6.53 16.22
CA GLY A 100 -3.08 -7.36 17.42
C GLY A 100 -2.65 -6.69 18.74
N ARG A 101 -2.05 -5.49 18.68
CA ARG A 101 -1.62 -4.71 19.86
C ARG A 101 -2.40 -3.40 20.02
N ILE A 102 -3.22 -3.03 19.03
CA ILE A 102 -3.99 -1.78 19.06
C ILE A 102 -5.30 -2.03 19.79
N ARG A 103 -5.39 -1.54 21.03
CA ARG A 103 -6.62 -1.59 21.83
C ARG A 103 -7.54 -0.39 21.64
N GLU A 104 -6.98 0.75 21.25
CA GLU A 104 -7.70 2.01 21.11
C GLU A 104 -7.14 2.78 19.92
N LEU A 105 -7.91 2.89 18.84
CA LEU A 105 -7.51 3.54 17.58
C LEU A 105 -7.14 5.02 17.78
N ALA A 106 -7.81 5.72 18.70
CA ALA A 106 -7.57 7.13 18.98
C ALA A 106 -6.15 7.41 19.51
N ARG A 107 -5.51 6.43 20.16
CA ARG A 107 -4.09 6.52 20.58
C ARG A 107 -3.12 6.53 19.39
N TYR A 108 -3.59 6.10 18.23
CA TYR A 108 -2.88 6.08 16.97
C TYR A 108 -3.36 7.14 15.98
N GLY A 109 -4.23 8.06 16.43
CA GLY A 109 -4.75 9.13 15.58
C GLY A 109 -5.78 8.65 14.55
N LEU A 110 -6.40 7.50 14.81
CA LEU A 110 -7.42 6.89 13.96
C LEU A 110 -8.77 6.84 14.69
N ALA A 111 -9.85 6.87 13.93
CA ALA A 111 -11.19 6.51 14.42
C ALA A 111 -11.86 5.58 13.41
N GLY A 112 -12.34 4.43 13.86
CA GLY A 112 -13.19 3.54 13.05
C GLY A 112 -14.59 4.13 12.90
N ARG A 113 -15.27 3.83 11.79
CA ARG A 113 -16.65 4.31 11.54
C ARG A 113 -17.70 3.49 12.29
N ASP A 114 -17.45 2.19 12.47
CA ASP A 114 -18.41 1.23 13.03
C ASP A 114 -18.02 0.74 14.45
N GLY A 115 -17.05 1.40 15.11
CA GLY A 115 -16.60 1.02 16.46
C GLY A 115 -15.84 -0.31 16.54
N GLU A 116 -15.49 -0.90 15.39
CA GLU A 116 -14.74 -2.15 15.29
C GLU A 116 -13.32 -2.05 15.86
N ASP A 117 -12.81 -3.18 16.36
CA ASP A 117 -11.41 -3.27 16.77
C ASP A 117 -10.45 -3.27 15.56
N ALA A 118 -9.16 -3.08 15.84
CA ALA A 118 -8.14 -2.96 14.81
C ALA A 118 -7.92 -4.25 13.98
N ALA A 119 -8.22 -5.42 14.54
CA ALA A 119 -8.07 -6.69 13.84
C ALA A 119 -9.20 -6.86 12.81
N CYS A 120 -10.45 -6.64 13.22
CA CYS A 120 -11.62 -6.65 12.34
C CYS A 120 -11.48 -5.61 11.22
N LEU A 121 -11.07 -4.38 11.55
CA LEU A 121 -10.82 -3.34 10.54
C LEU A 121 -9.75 -3.76 9.53
N HIS A 122 -8.64 -4.34 9.99
CA HIS A 122 -7.61 -4.82 9.08
C HIS A 122 -8.13 -5.90 8.13
N GLU A 123 -8.91 -6.86 8.62
CA GLU A 123 -9.47 -7.96 7.81
C GLU A 123 -10.42 -7.44 6.73
N ARG A 124 -11.31 -6.51 7.07
CA ARG A 124 -12.22 -5.88 6.09
C ARG A 124 -11.44 -5.05 5.07
N ILE A 125 -10.52 -4.20 5.53
CA ILE A 125 -9.70 -3.35 4.65
C ILE A 125 -8.84 -4.19 3.71
N ILE A 126 -8.15 -5.23 4.20
CA ILE A 126 -7.29 -6.04 3.34
C ILE A 126 -8.11 -6.81 2.31
N THR A 127 -9.27 -7.34 2.69
CA THR A 127 -10.16 -8.05 1.77
C THR A 127 -10.60 -7.16 0.61
N ASP A 128 -11.08 -5.95 0.93
CA ASP A 128 -11.49 -4.99 -0.09
C ASP A 128 -10.31 -4.46 -0.92
N LEU A 129 -9.15 -4.26 -0.30
CA LEU A 129 -7.94 -3.83 -1.00
C LEU A 129 -7.49 -4.85 -2.03
N LEU A 130 -7.47 -6.12 -1.67
CA LEU A 130 -7.08 -7.19 -2.60
C LEU A 130 -8.07 -7.26 -3.77
N ALA A 131 -9.38 -7.24 -3.47
CA ALA A 131 -10.41 -7.25 -4.51
C ALA A 131 -10.33 -6.01 -5.42
N ALA A 132 -10.04 -4.83 -4.87
CA ALA A 132 -9.90 -3.60 -5.63
C ALA A 132 -8.61 -3.54 -6.45
N ALA A 133 -7.51 -4.08 -5.90
CA ALA A 133 -6.23 -4.19 -6.60
C ALA A 133 -6.31 -5.19 -7.77
N GLU A 134 -7.03 -6.31 -7.64
CA GLU A 134 -7.23 -7.25 -8.74
C GLU A 134 -7.98 -6.63 -9.93
N ARG A 135 -8.85 -5.64 -9.68
CA ARG A 135 -9.56 -4.90 -10.74
C ARG A 135 -8.69 -3.85 -11.42
N ARG A 136 -7.51 -3.52 -10.90
CA ARG A 136 -6.56 -2.65 -11.58
C ARG A 136 -6.02 -3.38 -12.80
N GLN A 137 -6.25 -2.82 -13.98
CA GLN A 137 -5.54 -3.28 -15.17
C GLN A 137 -4.07 -2.85 -15.06
N PRO A 138 -3.10 -3.73 -15.34
CA PRO A 138 -1.71 -3.32 -15.45
C PRO A 138 -1.59 -2.25 -16.54
N ARG A 139 -1.32 -1.00 -16.15
CA ARG A 139 -0.96 0.08 -17.09
C ARG A 139 0.54 0.05 -17.41
N LEU A 140 1.06 -1.15 -17.64
CA LEU A 140 2.40 -1.29 -18.18
C LEU A 140 2.29 -0.99 -19.68
N PRO A 141 2.95 0.06 -20.21
CA PRO A 141 3.09 0.13 -21.64
C PRO A 141 3.80 -1.15 -22.08
N MET A 142 3.33 -1.73 -23.18
CA MET A 142 4.08 -2.74 -23.91
C MET A 142 5.53 -2.26 -24.02
N PRO A 143 6.55 -3.14 -23.89
CA PRO A 143 7.90 -2.73 -24.23
C PRO A 143 7.82 -2.06 -25.60
N ASP A 144 8.40 -0.86 -25.73
CA ASP A 144 8.56 -0.21 -27.03
C ASP A 144 9.01 -1.30 -27.99
N LEU A 145 8.11 -1.73 -28.89
CA LEU A 145 8.53 -2.50 -30.03
C LEU A 145 9.40 -1.49 -30.77
N LEU A 146 10.71 -1.64 -30.62
CA LEU A 146 11.70 -1.14 -31.56
C LEU A 146 11.25 -1.68 -32.92
N ILE A 147 10.43 -0.91 -33.62
CA ILE A 147 10.26 -1.03 -35.05
C ILE A 147 11.64 -0.61 -35.59
N PRO A 148 12.43 -1.52 -36.20
CA PRO A 148 13.61 -1.06 -36.92
C PRO A 148 13.12 -0.16 -38.05
N ASP A 149 13.63 1.08 -38.09
CA ASP A 149 13.44 1.99 -39.23
C ASP A 149 13.83 1.27 -40.55
N PRO A 150 13.14 1.56 -41.66
CA PRO A 150 13.23 0.81 -42.92
C PRO A 150 14.59 0.91 -43.61
#